data_AF-A0A098AXN0-F1
#
_entry.id   AF-A0A098AXN0-F1
#
_cell.length_a   1.000
_cell.length_b   1.000
_cell.length_c   1.000
_cell.angle_alpha   90.00
_cell.angle_beta   90.00
_cell.angle_gamma   90.00
#
_symmetry.space_group_name_H-M   'P 1'
#
loop_
_entity.id
_entity.type
_entity.pdbx_description
1 polymer ?
#
loop_
_entity_poly.entity_id
_entity_poly.type
_entity_poly.pdbx_seq_one_letter_code
_entity_poly.pdbx_strand_id
1 'polypeptide(L)'
;MKKKTLVMLLLMTIIFLVVACKQGKEANMSLPPEKDSKVTYKTSNLIYQNDGATSYSLGGIDSIFTFSNDVLSIKDGEQIRTFQISYDETPLTVENFQKQFRERGEIPDISSYRNLLQYDLCASAKGLPGYRLYVLDDQYWIGTLYGTSVWRIVSIDIDK
;
A
#
# COMPACT_ATOMS: atom_id res chain seq x y z
N MET A 1 -74.76 -17.49 -2.09
CA MET A 1 -74.42 -16.25 -1.34
C MET A 1 -72.94 -15.94 -1.55
N LYS A 2 -72.62 -14.67 -1.78
CA LYS A 2 -71.30 -14.10 -2.12
C LYS A 2 -70.25 -14.31 -1.01
N LYS A 3 -68.98 -14.55 -1.39
CA LYS A 3 -67.71 -14.13 -0.74
C LYS A 3 -66.55 -14.65 -1.61
N LYS A 4 -66.03 -13.86 -2.56
CA LYS A 4 -64.92 -12.90 -2.47
C LYS A 4 -63.62 -13.47 -1.85
N THR A 5 -62.57 -13.51 -2.69
CA THR A 5 -61.11 -13.39 -2.39
C THR A 5 -60.49 -14.50 -1.52
N LEU A 6 -59.28 -15.00 -1.75
CA LEU A 6 -58.04 -14.28 -2.03
C LEU A 6 -57.00 -15.26 -2.62
N VAL A 7 -56.22 -14.78 -3.59
CA VAL A 7 -54.98 -15.38 -4.10
C VAL A 7 -53.91 -15.32 -3.02
N MET A 8 -53.14 -16.40 -2.82
CA MET A 8 -51.73 -16.23 -2.41
C MET A 8 -50.87 -17.38 -2.91
N LEU A 9 -50.16 -17.08 -3.99
CA LEU A 9 -49.03 -17.80 -4.55
C LEU A 9 -47.84 -17.60 -3.59
N LEU A 10 -47.21 -18.66 -3.09
CA LEU A 10 -45.89 -18.55 -2.46
C LEU A 10 -44.98 -19.68 -2.96
N LEU A 11 -44.59 -19.57 -4.23
CA LEU A 11 -43.42 -20.28 -4.75
C LEU A 11 -42.18 -19.53 -4.23
N MET A 12 -41.57 -20.03 -3.15
CA MET A 12 -40.23 -19.63 -2.75
C MET A 12 -39.23 -20.17 -3.79
N THR A 13 -39.03 -19.44 -4.88
CA THR A 13 -37.84 -19.58 -5.71
C THR A 13 -36.66 -19.03 -4.92
N ILE A 14 -35.87 -19.93 -4.34
CA ILE A 14 -34.56 -19.61 -3.77
C ILE A 14 -33.70 -19.15 -4.94
N ILE A 15 -33.58 -17.84 -5.11
CA ILE A 15 -32.57 -17.24 -5.97
C ILE A 15 -31.25 -17.46 -5.24
N PHE A 16 -30.52 -18.51 -5.61
CA PHE A 16 -29.09 -18.56 -5.36
C PHE A 16 -28.48 -17.40 -6.15
N LEU A 17 -28.36 -16.24 -5.50
CA LEU A 17 -27.42 -15.21 -5.89
C LEU A 17 -26.05 -15.85 -5.74
N VAL A 18 -25.59 -16.45 -6.83
CA VAL A 18 -24.16 -16.67 -7.05
C VAL A 18 -23.59 -15.26 -7.13
N VAL A 19 -23.22 -14.69 -5.98
CA VAL A 19 -22.23 -13.64 -5.93
C VAL A 19 -20.97 -14.34 -6.41
N ALA A 20 -20.83 -14.41 -7.73
CA ALA A 20 -19.53 -14.52 -8.34
C ALA A 20 -18.82 -13.26 -7.87
N CYS A 21 -18.09 -13.37 -6.76
CA CYS A 21 -16.95 -12.50 -6.55
C CYS A 21 -16.24 -12.53 -7.89
N LYS A 22 -16.24 -11.38 -8.58
CA LYS A 22 -15.25 -11.10 -9.60
C LYS A 22 -13.91 -11.24 -8.86
N GLN A 23 -13.41 -12.46 -8.76
CA GLN A 23 -11.98 -12.71 -8.85
C GLN A 23 -11.65 -12.34 -10.29
N GLY A 24 -11.60 -11.03 -10.54
CA GLY A 24 -10.75 -10.53 -11.60
C GLY A 24 -9.42 -11.18 -11.33
N LYS A 25 -8.93 -11.94 -12.29
CA LYS A 25 -7.54 -12.38 -12.33
C LYS A 25 -6.69 -11.13 -12.45
N GLU A 26 -6.58 -10.36 -11.37
CA GLU A 26 -5.34 -9.68 -11.10
C GLU A 26 -4.41 -10.85 -10.81
N ALA A 27 -3.46 -11.10 -11.71
CA ALA A 27 -2.33 -11.93 -11.36
C ALA A 27 -1.89 -11.42 -9.99
N ASN A 28 -1.89 -12.30 -8.97
CA ASN A 28 -1.49 -11.95 -7.62
C ASN A 28 -0.01 -11.54 -7.69
N MET A 29 0.25 -10.30 -8.09
CA MET A 29 1.57 -9.67 -8.13
C MET A 29 1.86 -9.32 -6.67
N SER A 30 2.30 -10.34 -5.95
CA SER A 30 2.75 -10.20 -4.58
C SER A 30 4.12 -9.55 -4.61
N LEU A 31 4.33 -8.56 -3.76
CA LEU A 31 5.68 -8.21 -3.32
C LEU A 31 6.10 -9.22 -2.25
N PRO A 32 7.39 -9.61 -2.18
CA PRO A 32 8.46 -9.32 -3.12
C PRO A 32 8.27 -9.96 -4.52
N PRO A 33 8.75 -9.32 -5.60
CA PRO A 33 8.73 -9.91 -6.93
C PRO A 33 9.59 -11.18 -7.01
N GLU A 34 9.20 -12.12 -7.88
CA GLU A 34 10.05 -13.28 -8.21
C GLU A 34 11.40 -12.83 -8.79
N LYS A 35 12.40 -13.72 -8.70
CA LYS A 35 13.74 -13.46 -9.24
C LYS A 35 13.64 -13.11 -10.74
N ASP A 36 14.41 -12.10 -11.15
CA ASP A 36 14.45 -11.57 -12.53
C ASP A 36 13.13 -10.96 -13.03
N SER A 37 12.12 -10.83 -12.16
CA SER A 37 10.87 -10.13 -12.45
C SER A 37 10.91 -8.69 -11.91
N LYS A 38 10.07 -7.83 -12.50
CA LYS A 38 9.87 -6.46 -12.03
C LYS A 38 8.38 -6.15 -11.96
N VAL A 39 8.00 -5.39 -10.95
CA VAL A 39 6.64 -4.85 -10.82
C VAL A 39 6.74 -3.34 -10.69
N THR A 40 5.95 -2.64 -11.48
CA THR A 40 5.90 -1.17 -11.49
C THR A 40 4.59 -0.70 -10.89
N TYR A 41 4.71 0.28 -10.01
CA TYR A 41 3.60 0.94 -9.34
C TYR A 41 3.69 2.45 -9.55
N LYS A 42 2.53 3.08 -9.61
CA LYS A 42 2.40 4.54 -9.57
C LYS A 42 1.84 4.96 -8.22
N THR A 43 2.28 6.11 -7.71
CA THR A 43 1.56 6.74 -6.61
C THR A 43 0.11 6.98 -6.99
N SER A 44 -0.80 6.66 -6.08
CA SER A 44 -2.20 7.05 -6.20
C SER A 44 -2.58 8.20 -5.28
N ASN A 45 -2.13 8.20 -4.03
CA ASN A 45 -2.44 9.27 -3.07
C ASN A 45 -1.27 9.57 -2.12
N LEU A 46 -1.22 10.81 -1.64
CA LEU A 46 -0.42 11.19 -0.47
C LEU A 46 -1.20 10.83 0.80
N ILE A 47 -0.65 9.93 1.62
CA ILE A 47 -1.28 9.46 2.86
C ILE A 47 -0.79 10.26 4.06
N TYR A 48 0.50 10.58 4.09
CA TYR A 48 1.09 11.36 5.17
C TYR A 48 2.30 12.14 4.66
N GLN A 49 2.48 13.35 5.19
CA GLN A 49 3.71 14.11 5.04
C GLN A 49 3.98 14.90 6.31
N ASN A 50 5.23 14.84 6.77
CA ASN A 50 5.70 15.74 7.82
C ASN A 50 6.01 17.12 7.21
N ASP A 51 5.55 18.19 7.85
CA ASP A 51 5.74 19.57 7.39
C ASP A 51 7.19 20.08 7.56
N GLY A 52 8.04 19.32 8.27
CA GLY A 52 9.44 19.67 8.45
C GLY A 52 10.25 19.55 7.16
N ALA A 53 11.20 20.45 6.98
CA ALA A 53 12.14 20.38 5.87
C ALA A 53 13.12 19.19 6.02
N THR A 54 13.52 18.61 4.89
CA THR A 54 14.54 17.56 4.81
C THR A 54 15.77 18.06 4.06
N SER A 55 16.92 17.45 4.33
CA SER A 55 18.17 17.74 3.61
C SER A 55 18.28 17.08 2.23
N TYR A 56 17.28 16.29 1.84
CA TYR A 56 17.19 15.62 0.54
C TYR A 56 15.73 15.52 0.08
N SER A 57 15.55 15.37 -1.24
CA SER A 57 14.24 15.17 -1.84
C SER A 57 13.61 13.85 -1.38
N LEU A 58 12.32 13.90 -1.05
CA LEU A 58 11.50 12.73 -0.71
C LEU A 58 10.71 12.18 -1.91
N GLY A 59 11.03 12.68 -3.12
CA GLY A 59 10.27 12.44 -4.34
C GLY A 59 9.01 13.31 -4.46
N GLY A 60 8.45 13.40 -5.67
CA GLY A 60 7.15 14.02 -5.95
C GLY A 60 5.97 13.08 -5.70
N ILE A 61 4.75 13.62 -5.77
CA ILE A 61 3.52 12.82 -5.69
C ILE A 61 3.40 11.90 -6.91
N ASP A 62 3.82 12.32 -8.09
CA ASP A 62 3.71 11.51 -9.31
C ASP A 62 4.87 10.53 -9.53
N SER A 63 5.55 10.12 -8.45
CA SER A 63 6.65 9.17 -8.53
C SER A 63 6.18 7.79 -9.01
N ILE A 64 7.02 7.13 -9.82
CA ILE A 64 6.84 5.76 -10.29
C ILE A 64 7.88 4.88 -9.59
N PHE A 65 7.41 3.79 -8.98
CA PHE A 65 8.24 2.85 -8.22
C PHE A 65 8.34 1.54 -9.00
N THR A 66 9.54 1.05 -9.25
CA THR A 66 9.77 -0.25 -9.88
C THR A 66 10.57 -1.13 -8.93
N PHE A 67 9.97 -2.23 -8.52
CA PHE A 67 10.53 -3.21 -7.61
C PHE A 67 11.06 -4.40 -8.39
N SER A 68 12.31 -4.81 -8.11
CA SER A 68 12.80 -6.18 -8.33
C SER A 68 12.96 -6.88 -6.98
N ASN A 69 13.51 -8.09 -7.00
CA ASN A 69 13.86 -8.85 -5.81
C ASN A 69 14.91 -8.16 -4.91
N ASP A 70 15.67 -7.21 -5.44
CA ASP A 70 16.84 -6.62 -4.76
C ASP A 70 17.07 -5.12 -5.06
N VAL A 71 16.29 -4.51 -5.96
CA VAL A 71 16.41 -3.10 -6.33
C VAL A 71 15.05 -2.41 -6.29
N LEU A 72 15.04 -1.21 -5.71
CA LEU A 72 13.98 -0.23 -5.87
C LEU A 72 14.47 0.88 -6.80
N SER A 73 13.79 1.06 -7.92
CA SER A 73 13.97 2.22 -8.80
C SER A 73 12.81 3.19 -8.64
N ILE A 74 13.11 4.47 -8.43
CA ILE A 74 12.13 5.53 -8.28
C ILE A 74 12.38 6.57 -9.37
N LYS A 75 11.38 6.75 -10.24
CA LYS A 75 11.36 7.81 -11.25
C LYS A 75 10.49 8.95 -10.76
N ASP A 76 11.06 10.15 -10.69
CA ASP A 76 10.40 11.37 -10.28
C ASP A 76 10.66 12.46 -11.33
N GLY A 77 9.68 12.66 -12.22
CA GLY A 77 9.87 13.43 -13.44
C GLY A 77 10.94 12.80 -14.36
N GLU A 78 12.00 13.56 -14.67
CA GLU A 78 13.15 13.09 -15.45
C GLU A 78 14.23 12.39 -14.61
N GLN A 79 14.16 12.50 -13.28
CA GLN A 79 15.16 11.92 -12.39
C GLN A 79 14.83 10.46 -12.08
N ILE A 80 15.83 9.59 -12.18
CA ILE A 80 15.73 8.19 -11.78
C ILE A 80 16.78 7.94 -10.69
N ARG A 81 16.33 7.37 -9.57
CA ARG A 81 17.18 6.95 -8.46
C ARG A 81 16.99 5.47 -8.20
N THR A 82 18.07 4.75 -7.96
CA THR A 82 18.05 3.32 -7.65
C THR A 82 18.64 3.06 -6.27
N PHE A 83 18.02 2.14 -5.55
CA PHE A 83 18.40 1.74 -4.21
C PHE A 83 18.52 0.23 -4.15
N GLN A 84 19.61 -0.27 -3.58
CA GLN A 84 19.68 -1.67 -3.18
C GLN A 84 18.70 -1.88 -2.02
N ILE A 85 17.88 -2.92 -2.09
CA ILE A 85 16.88 -3.25 -1.08
C ILE A 85 16.95 -4.72 -0.66
N SER A 86 16.38 -5.00 0.50
CA SER A 86 16.00 -6.33 0.96
C SER A 86 14.53 -6.33 1.37
N TYR A 87 13.88 -7.50 1.34
CA TYR A 87 12.52 -7.66 1.85
C TYR A 87 12.55 -8.32 3.21
N ASP A 88 13.24 -7.66 4.14
CA ASP A 88 13.30 -8.10 5.53
C ASP A 88 11.97 -7.78 6.20
N GLU A 89 11.19 -8.83 6.46
CA GLU A 89 9.86 -8.73 7.04
C GLU A 89 9.95 -8.34 8.52
N THR A 90 9.20 -7.30 8.88
CA THR A 90 9.04 -6.84 10.25
C THR A 90 7.54 -6.88 10.61
N PRO A 91 7.13 -7.62 11.66
CA PRO A 91 5.74 -7.60 12.12
C PRO A 91 5.30 -6.17 12.46
N LEU A 92 4.16 -5.76 11.90
CA LEU A 92 3.62 -4.42 12.11
C LEU A 92 2.42 -4.45 13.06
N THR A 93 2.47 -3.64 14.11
CA THR A 93 1.34 -3.37 15.01
C THR A 93 0.98 -1.89 14.94
N VAL A 94 -0.26 -1.53 15.30
CA VAL A 94 -0.70 -0.13 15.38
C VAL A 94 0.24 0.71 16.25
N GLU A 95 0.62 0.17 17.42
CA GLU A 95 1.54 0.84 18.34
C GLU A 95 2.94 1.03 17.73
N ASN A 96 3.49 -0.01 17.10
CA ASN A 96 4.82 0.08 16.51
C ASN A 96 4.83 0.97 15.25
N PHE A 97 3.73 1.05 14.51
CA PHE A 97 3.55 1.98 13.40
C PHE A 97 3.58 3.43 13.90
N GLN A 98 2.79 3.75 14.93
CA GLN A 98 2.74 5.10 15.50
C GLN A 98 4.11 5.57 16.02
N LYS A 99 4.92 4.68 16.59
CA LYS A 99 6.29 4.98 17.05
C LYS A 99 7.28 5.34 15.93
N GLN A 100 6.93 5.14 14.66
CA GLN A 100 7.82 5.44 13.53
C GLN A 100 7.85 6.93 13.16
N PHE A 101 6.96 7.74 13.74
CA PHE A 101 6.79 9.15 13.43
C PHE A 101 7.39 10.04 14.52
N ARG A 102 7.82 11.27 14.17
CA ARG A 102 8.37 12.26 15.12
C ARG A 102 7.33 13.07 15.91
N GLU A 103 6.12 12.55 16.09
CA GLU A 103 5.06 13.12 16.96
C GLU A 103 4.45 14.49 16.55
N ARG A 104 4.59 14.94 15.29
CA ARG A 104 4.13 16.29 14.88
C ARG A 104 3.00 16.36 13.86
N GLY A 105 2.28 15.27 13.60
CA GLY A 105 1.20 15.26 12.61
C GLY A 105 0.10 14.26 12.93
N GLU A 106 -0.98 14.35 12.15
CA GLU A 106 -2.04 13.34 12.13
C GLU A 106 -1.46 12.06 11.50
N ILE A 107 -1.12 11.11 12.37
CA ILE A 107 -0.57 9.81 11.96
C ILE A 107 -1.72 9.00 11.34
N PRO A 108 -1.55 8.42 10.15
CA PRO A 108 -2.58 7.57 9.54
C PRO A 108 -3.01 6.44 10.48
N ASP A 109 -4.32 6.22 10.59
CA ASP A 109 -4.83 5.07 11.33
C ASP A 109 -4.75 3.81 10.48
N ILE A 110 -4.12 2.77 11.03
CA ILE A 110 -4.02 1.45 10.42
C ILE A 110 -4.81 0.38 11.20
N SER A 111 -5.59 0.78 12.22
CA SER A 111 -6.31 -0.14 13.10
C SER A 111 -7.46 -0.89 12.42
N SER A 112 -7.96 -0.38 11.28
CA SER A 112 -9.04 -1.00 10.52
C SER A 112 -8.61 -2.17 9.64
N TYR A 113 -7.31 -2.28 9.34
CA TYR A 113 -6.78 -3.34 8.48
C TYR A 113 -6.60 -4.64 9.26
N ARG A 114 -6.85 -5.77 8.60
CA ARG A 114 -6.75 -7.09 9.25
C ARG A 114 -5.35 -7.66 9.16
N ASN A 115 -4.71 -7.49 8.02
CA ASN A 115 -3.35 -7.96 7.75
C ASN A 115 -2.41 -6.76 7.69
N LEU A 116 -1.39 -6.77 8.53
CA LEU A 116 -0.41 -5.70 8.66
C LEU A 116 0.99 -6.28 8.48
N LEU A 117 1.65 -5.87 7.40
CA LEU A 117 3.01 -6.29 7.09
C LEU A 117 3.88 -5.08 6.79
N GLN A 118 5.14 -5.13 7.20
CA GLN A 118 6.15 -4.16 6.83
C GLN A 118 7.38 -4.88 6.27
N TYR A 119 7.96 -4.30 5.22
CA TYR A 119 9.31 -4.61 4.79
C TYR A 119 10.20 -3.39 4.96
N ASP A 120 11.32 -3.55 5.65
CA ASP A 120 12.36 -2.54 5.77
C ASP A 120 13.27 -2.59 4.54
N LEU A 121 12.87 -1.89 3.46
CA LEU A 121 13.53 -2.01 2.15
C LEU A 121 14.99 -1.55 2.18
N CYS A 122 15.25 -0.37 2.72
CA CYS A 122 16.61 0.11 2.98
C CYS A 122 16.63 1.21 4.03
N ALA A 123 17.74 1.30 4.77
CA ALA A 123 17.94 2.32 5.77
C ALA A 123 18.30 3.68 5.15
N SER A 124 17.90 4.76 5.82
CA SER A 124 18.38 6.10 5.47
C SER A 124 19.88 6.22 5.77
N ALA A 125 20.60 6.95 4.92
CA ALA A 125 22.00 7.30 5.11
C ALA A 125 22.21 8.81 4.98
N LYS A 126 23.43 9.29 5.22
CA LYS A 126 23.75 10.71 5.11
C LYS A 126 23.47 11.22 3.69
N GLY A 127 22.47 12.08 3.56
CA GLY A 127 22.04 12.64 2.27
C GLY A 127 21.15 11.74 1.43
N LEU A 128 20.75 10.55 1.93
CA LEU A 128 19.91 9.61 1.21
C LEU A 128 18.69 9.17 2.05
N PRO A 129 17.49 9.13 1.45
CA PRO A 129 16.31 8.59 2.11
C PRO A 129 16.45 7.08 2.33
N GLY A 130 15.75 6.59 3.35
CA GLY A 130 15.44 5.17 3.48
C GLY A 130 14.03 4.90 3.00
N TYR A 131 13.67 3.62 2.82
CA TYR A 131 12.33 3.24 2.39
C TYR A 131 11.79 2.04 3.17
N ARG A 132 10.47 2.08 3.39
CA ARG A 132 9.67 0.96 3.90
C ARG A 132 8.51 0.70 2.95
N LEU A 133 8.13 -0.56 2.83
CA LEU A 133 6.89 -0.98 2.20
C LEU A 133 5.93 -1.47 3.29
N TYR A 134 4.72 -0.93 3.30
CA TYR A 134 3.62 -1.44 4.13
C TYR A 134 2.63 -2.17 3.24
N VAL A 135 2.27 -3.39 3.62
CA VAL A 135 1.18 -4.15 2.98
C VAL A 135 0.04 -4.24 3.99
N LEU A 136 -1.05 -3.57 3.68
CA LEU A 136 -2.22 -3.38 4.54
C LEU A 136 -3.43 -4.00 3.84
N ASP A 137 -3.75 -5.24 4.19
CA ASP A 137 -4.68 -6.09 3.43
C ASP A 137 -4.28 -6.19 1.93
N ASP A 138 -5.01 -5.53 1.04
CA ASP A 138 -4.77 -5.46 -0.41
C ASP A 138 -4.13 -4.14 -0.86
N GLN A 139 -3.76 -3.26 0.07
CA GLN A 139 -3.16 -1.96 -0.20
C GLN A 139 -1.65 -1.96 0.04
N TYR A 140 -0.94 -1.24 -0.83
CA TYR A 140 0.51 -1.06 -0.74
C TYR A 140 0.85 0.40 -0.50
N TRP A 141 1.59 0.69 0.57
CA TRP A 141 2.08 2.03 0.87
C TRP A 141 3.60 2.08 0.93
N ILE A 142 4.20 3.16 0.44
CA ILE A 142 5.64 3.41 0.53
C ILE A 142 5.89 4.52 1.53
N GLY A 143 6.63 4.19 2.58
CA GLY A 143 7.18 5.13 3.55
C GLY A 143 8.57 5.58 3.14
N THR A 144 8.76 6.89 2.97
CA THR A 144 10.08 7.50 2.83
C THR A 144 10.59 7.96 4.19
N LEU A 145 11.79 7.53 4.57
CA LEU A 145 12.40 7.80 5.86
C LEU A 145 13.32 9.03 5.80
N TYR A 146 13.25 9.85 6.85
CA TYR A 146 14.26 10.85 7.17
C TYR A 146 14.99 10.48 8.47
N GLY A 147 16.20 9.96 8.32
CA GLY A 147 16.86 9.24 9.41
C GLY A 147 16.11 7.94 9.72
N THR A 148 15.69 7.74 10.97
CA THR A 148 14.93 6.55 11.40
C THR A 148 13.41 6.75 11.38
N SER A 149 12.96 7.96 11.10
CA SER A 149 11.55 8.33 11.19
C SER A 149 10.89 8.38 9.83
N VAL A 150 9.62 7.98 9.76
CA VAL A 150 8.79 8.15 8.57
C VAL A 150 8.51 9.62 8.37
N TRP A 151 8.85 10.12 7.18
CA TRP A 151 8.65 11.52 6.82
C TRP A 151 7.52 11.70 5.82
N ARG A 152 7.28 10.69 4.98
CA ARG A 152 6.24 10.71 3.97
C ARG A 152 5.70 9.30 3.75
N ILE A 153 4.40 9.17 3.53
CA ILE A 153 3.76 7.94 3.07
C ILE A 153 2.91 8.26 1.84
N VAL A 154 3.06 7.45 0.80
CA VAL A 154 2.18 7.43 -0.36
C VAL A 154 1.55 6.06 -0.53
N SER A 155 0.30 5.99 -0.98
CA SER A 155 -0.28 4.76 -1.50
C SER A 155 0.18 4.56 -2.93
N ILE A 156 0.42 3.31 -3.31
CA ILE A 156 0.86 2.93 -4.65
C ILE A 156 -0.04 1.85 -5.22
N ASP A 157 -0.36 1.98 -6.52
CA ASP A 157 -1.19 1.04 -7.26
C ASP A 157 -0.42 0.51 -8.48
N ILE A 158 -0.71 -0.73 -8.89
CA ILE A 158 -0.04 -1.35 -10.03
C ILE A 158 -0.25 -0.48 -11.28
N ASP A 159 0.86 -0.14 -11.94
CA ASP A 159 0.83 0.57 -13.21
C ASP A 159 0.44 -0.41 -14.32
N LYS A 160 -0.77 -0.27 -14.87
CA LYS A 160 -1.35 -1.16 -15.90
C LYS A 160 -0.85 -0.84 -17.30
#